data_AF-A0A3Q4GF57-F1
#
_entry.id   AF-A0A3Q4GF57-F1
#
_cell.length_a   1.000
_cell.length_b   1.000
_cell.length_c   1.000
_cell.angle_alpha   90.00
_cell.angle_beta   90.00
_cell.angle_gamma   90.00
#
_symmetry.space_group_name_H-M   'P 1'
#
loop_
_entity.id
_entity.type
_entity.pdbx_description
1 polymer ?
#
loop_
_entity_poly.entity_id
_entity_poly.type
_entity_poly.pdbx_seq_one_letter_code
_entity_poly.pdbx_strand_id
1 'polypeptide(L)'
;SHLTNILHYALPRKSTEVMLMQEQGTKTYVDAVLKTHHRVIQLSTLNAALCPVFMDVLLKNQPEGVQLSVTEHTEADFQARFKGRPELEGLIAQMNQ
;
A
#
# COMPACT_ATOMS: atom_id res chain seq x y z
N SER A 1 4.74 -8.92 30.66
CA SER A 1 3.88 -7.96 29.95
C SER A 1 4.17 -8.03 28.46
N HIS A 2 3.47 -8.92 27.75
CA HIS A 2 3.60 -9.09 26.30
C HIS A 2 2.83 -7.96 25.63
N LEU A 3 3.45 -6.80 25.49
CA LEU A 3 2.94 -5.78 24.56
C LEU A 3 3.09 -6.38 23.16
N THR A 4 2.00 -6.92 22.63
CA THR A 4 1.87 -7.15 21.19
C THR A 4 2.08 -5.80 20.52
N ASN A 5 3.29 -5.54 20.02
CA ASN A 5 3.56 -4.36 19.22
C ASN A 5 2.73 -4.46 17.95
N ILE A 6 1.67 -3.65 17.89
CA ILE A 6 0.89 -3.42 16.69
C ILE A 6 1.36 -2.09 16.15
N LEU A 7 1.86 -2.09 14.92
CA LEU A 7 2.25 -0.85 14.25
C LEU A 7 1.19 -0.47 13.23
N HIS A 8 0.64 0.74 13.37
CA HIS A 8 -0.32 1.29 12.43
C HIS A 8 0.28 2.51 11.74
N TYR A 9 0.26 2.51 10.40
CA TYR A 9 0.81 3.61 9.60
C TYR A 9 0.08 3.77 8.26
N ALA A 10 0.37 4.88 7.58
CA ALA A 10 -0.10 5.17 6.23
C ALA A 10 1.05 5.02 5.24
N LEU A 11 0.77 4.46 4.06
CA LEU A 11 1.64 4.61 2.92
C LEU A 11 1.37 5.95 2.21
N PRO A 12 2.34 6.47 1.42
CA PRO A 12 2.11 7.62 0.58
C PRO A 12 0.88 7.43 -0.31
N ARG A 13 -0.03 8.41 -0.26
CA ARG A 13 -1.25 8.44 -1.08
C ARG A 13 -0.88 8.41 -2.56
N LYS A 14 -1.55 7.55 -3.34
CA LYS A 14 -1.42 7.52 -4.80
C LYS A 14 -2.47 8.42 -5.43
N SER A 15 -2.08 9.18 -6.45
CA SER A 15 -2.97 9.99 -7.27
C SER A 15 -3.03 9.36 -8.66
N THR A 16 -4.23 9.09 -9.15
CA THR A 16 -4.44 8.52 -10.48
C THR A 16 -5.36 9.44 -11.26
N GLU A 17 -4.85 9.96 -12.38
CA GLU A 17 -5.65 10.75 -13.31
C GLU A 17 -6.43 9.81 -14.21
N VAL A 18 -7.75 9.96 -14.24
CA VAL A 18 -8.63 9.24 -15.15
C VAL A 18 -8.75 10.08 -16.40
N MET A 19 -8.28 9.53 -17.51
CA MET A 19 -8.27 10.19 -18.82
C MET A 19 -9.43 9.66 -19.67
N LEU A 20 -10.23 10.57 -20.22
CA LEU A 20 -11.27 10.23 -21.19
C LEU A 20 -10.87 10.71 -22.59
N MET A 21 -11.17 9.88 -23.60
CA MET A 21 -11.06 10.27 -25.01
C MET A 21 -12.28 11.10 -25.41
N GLN A 22 -12.05 12.12 -26.25
CA GLN A 22 -13.14 12.86 -26.87
C GLN A 22 -13.92 11.97 -27.85
N GLU A 23 -15.24 12.14 -27.89
CA GLU A 23 -16.14 11.30 -28.71
C GLU A 23 -15.83 11.37 -30.22
N GLN A 24 -15.32 12.51 -30.70
CA GLN A 24 -14.94 12.74 -32.09
C GLN A 24 -13.55 13.36 -32.17
N GLY A 25 -12.51 12.56 -31.93
CA GLY A 25 -11.12 12.98 -32.06
C GLY A 25 -10.15 12.05 -31.35
N THR A 26 -8.85 12.37 -31.39
CA THR A 26 -7.79 11.62 -30.70
C THR A 26 -7.33 12.28 -29.39
N LYS A 27 -7.90 13.43 -29.04
CA LYS A 27 -7.51 14.19 -27.86
C LYS A 27 -8.09 13.55 -26.60
N THR A 28 -7.26 13.42 -25.58
CA THR A 28 -7.66 12.99 -24.24
C THR A 28 -7.71 14.19 -23.28
N TYR A 29 -8.55 14.11 -22.26
CA TYR A 29 -8.62 15.09 -21.19
C TYR A 29 -8.75 14.39 -19.83
N VAL A 30 -8.31 15.06 -18.77
CA VAL A 30 -8.49 14.58 -17.39
C VAL A 30 -9.95 14.77 -17.02
N ASP A 31 -10.64 13.68 -16.74
CA ASP A 31 -12.01 13.66 -16.24
C ASP A 31 -12.05 13.77 -14.72
N ALA A 32 -11.21 12.97 -14.05
CA ALA A 32 -11.14 12.94 -12.60
C ALA A 32 -9.73 12.67 -12.08
N VAL A 33 -9.47 13.06 -10.83
CA VAL A 33 -8.26 12.71 -10.10
C VAL A 33 -8.63 11.87 -8.89
N LEU A 34 -8.39 10.56 -8.99
CA LEU A 34 -8.65 9.62 -7.91
C LEU A 34 -7.50 9.63 -6.90
N LYS A 35 -7.84 9.66 -5.62
CA LYS A 35 -6.89 9.71 -4.51
C LYS A 35 -7.00 8.44 -3.66
N THR A 36 -6.09 7.51 -3.86
CA THR A 36 -6.08 6.23 -3.14
C THR A 36 -5.24 6.33 -1.88
N HIS A 37 -5.87 6.08 -0.74
CA HIS A 37 -5.22 6.03 0.57
C HIS A 37 -4.98 4.57 0.95
N HIS A 38 -3.80 4.27 1.46
CA HIS A 38 -3.44 2.93 1.88
C HIS A 38 -2.94 2.95 3.32
N ARG A 39 -3.57 2.15 4.18
CA ARG A 39 -3.26 2.02 5.61
C ARG A 39 -2.78 0.60 5.86
N VAL A 40 -1.76 0.48 6.70
CA VAL A 40 -1.17 -0.81 7.06
C VAL A 40 -1.25 -0.98 8.57
N ILE A 41 -1.73 -2.15 8.99
CA ILE A 41 -1.70 -2.62 10.36
C ILE A 41 -0.79 -3.84 10.37
N GLN A 42 0.39 -3.69 10.97
CA GLN A 42 1.37 -4.76 11.10
C GLN A 42 1.20 -5.43 12.48
N LEU A 43 0.89 -6.72 12.46
CA LEU A 43 0.83 -7.56 13.65
C LEU A 43 2.18 -8.24 13.85
N SER A 44 2.77 -8.14 15.04
CA SER A 44 4.04 -8.83 15.34
C SER A 44 3.89 -10.36 15.39
N THR A 45 2.75 -10.84 15.88
CA THR A 45 2.43 -12.27 15.97
C THR A 45 0.92 -12.47 15.80
N LEU A 46 0.54 -13.62 15.25
CA LEU A 46 -0.85 -14.07 15.18
C LEU A 46 -0.90 -15.55 15.56
N ASN A 47 -1.78 -15.91 16.49
CA ASN A 47 -1.98 -17.31 16.85
C ASN A 47 -2.62 -18.05 15.66
N ALA A 48 -1.93 -19.08 15.15
CA ALA A 48 -2.39 -19.88 14.00
C ALA A 48 -3.79 -20.48 14.20
N ALA A 49 -4.13 -20.91 15.42
CA ALA A 49 -5.44 -21.47 15.73
C ALA A 49 -6.56 -20.41 15.70
N LEU A 50 -6.24 -19.13 15.96
CA LEU A 50 -7.20 -18.02 15.93
C LEU A 50 -7.26 -17.32 14.56
N CYS A 51 -6.26 -17.52 13.70
CA CYS A 51 -6.16 -16.87 12.39
C CYS A 51 -7.43 -17.05 11.53
N PRO A 52 -8.03 -18.26 11.40
CA PRO A 52 -9.23 -18.42 10.58
C PRO A 52 -10.42 -17.60 11.09
N VAL A 53 -10.63 -17.56 12.42
CA VAL A 53 -11.72 -16.79 13.04
C VAL A 53 -11.49 -15.30 12.86
N PHE A 54 -10.25 -14.84 13.05
CA PHE A 54 -9.86 -13.45 12.83
C PHE A 54 -10.14 -13.01 11.39
N MET A 55 -9.74 -13.82 10.40
CA MET A 55 -9.97 -13.54 8.99
C MET A 55 -11.46 -13.53 8.63
N ASP A 56 -12.26 -14.44 9.18
CA ASP A 56 -13.71 -14.49 8.98
C ASP A 56 -14.39 -13.20 9.48
N VAL A 57 -14.02 -12.73 10.68
CA VAL A 57 -14.53 -11.47 11.23
C VAL A 57 -14.11 -10.27 10.37
N LEU A 58 -12.85 -10.20 9.93
CA LEU A 58 -12.39 -9.09 9.07
C LEU A 58 -13.16 -9.02 7.75
N LEU A 59 -13.30 -10.16 7.06
CA LEU A 59 -13.94 -10.22 5.75
C LEU A 59 -15.45 -9.91 5.85
N LYS A 60 -16.13 -10.39 6.90
CA LYS A 60 -17.54 -10.06 7.17
C LYS A 60 -17.79 -8.59 7.44
N ASN A 61 -16.78 -7.88 7.94
CA ASN A 61 -16.86 -6.46 8.28
C ASN A 61 -16.12 -5.57 7.26
N GLN A 62 -15.72 -6.10 6.11
CA GLN A 62 -15.06 -5.30 5.07
C GLN A 62 -16.10 -4.36 4.43
N PRO A 63 -15.90 -3.03 4.52
CA PRO A 63 -16.82 -2.08 3.92
C PRO A 63 -16.67 -2.04 2.39
N GLU A 64 -17.71 -1.57 1.71
CA GLU A 64 -17.69 -1.36 0.26
C GLU A 64 -16.59 -0.37 -0.14
N GLY A 65 -15.96 -0.63 -1.30
CA GLY A 65 -14.91 0.23 -1.85
C GLY A 65 -13.55 0.13 -1.15
N VAL A 66 -13.41 -0.70 -0.11
CA VAL A 66 -12.12 -0.99 0.53
C VAL A 66 -11.55 -2.29 0.01
N GLN A 67 -10.29 -2.25 -0.41
CA GLN A 67 -9.52 -3.44 -0.74
C GLN A 67 -8.70 -3.88 0.47
N LEU A 68 -9.00 -5.06 1.02
CA LEU A 68 -8.22 -5.70 2.08
C LEU A 68 -7.19 -6.66 1.49
N SER A 69 -5.95 -6.62 1.99
CA SER A 69 -4.90 -7.58 1.68
C SER A 69 -4.18 -7.97 2.97
N VAL A 70 -3.85 -9.26 3.11
CA VAL A 70 -3.08 -9.79 4.24
C VAL A 70 -1.88 -10.52 3.67
N THR A 71 -0.68 -10.00 3.96
CA THR A 71 0.59 -10.52 3.46
C THR A 71 1.62 -10.58 4.58
N GLU A 72 2.61 -11.45 4.43
CA GLU A 72 3.78 -11.43 5.28
C GLU A 72 4.57 -10.14 5.07
N HIS A 73 5.12 -9.57 6.15
CA HIS A 73 5.88 -8.33 6.08
C HIS A 73 7.29 -8.60 5.57
N THR A 74 7.73 -7.84 4.57
CA THR A 74 9.08 -7.94 4.00
C THR A 74 9.88 -6.67 4.25
N GLU A 75 11.20 -6.74 4.06
CA GLU A 75 12.06 -5.55 4.10
C GLU A 75 11.64 -4.51 3.05
N ALA A 76 11.13 -4.94 1.89
CA ALA A 76 10.63 -4.02 0.87
C ALA A 76 9.42 -3.21 1.37
N ASP A 77 8.51 -3.82 2.14
CA ASP A 77 7.35 -3.14 2.72
C ASP A 77 7.77 -2.12 3.79
N PHE A 78 8.82 -2.44 4.55
CA PHE A 78 9.43 -1.49 5.48
C PHE A 78 10.01 -0.29 4.73
N GLN A 79 10.82 -0.54 3.70
CA GLN A 79 11.47 0.50 2.91
C GLN A 79 10.49 1.40 2.13
N ALA A 80 9.37 0.83 1.65
CA ALA A 80 8.34 1.55 0.90
C ALA A 80 7.69 2.72 1.68
N ARG A 81 7.88 2.78 2.99
CA ARG A 81 7.40 3.87 3.85
C ARG A 81 8.29 5.11 3.82
N PHE A 82 9.51 4.99 3.34
CA PHE A 82 10.50 6.05 3.32
C PHE A 82 10.59 6.68 1.93
N LYS A 83 11.19 7.86 1.86
CA LYS A 83 11.49 8.52 0.58
C LYS A 83 12.66 7.79 -0.10
N GLY A 84 12.61 7.72 -1.43
CA GLY A 84 13.75 7.25 -2.24
C GLY A 84 15.00 8.10 -1.97
N ARG A 85 16.18 7.53 -2.25
CA ARG A 85 17.48 8.17 -1.99
C ARG A 85 18.24 8.28 -3.31
N PRO A 86 17.83 9.20 -4.21
CA PRO A 86 18.35 9.25 -5.58
C PRO A 86 19.87 9.50 -5.62
N GLU A 87 20.41 10.24 -4.67
CA GLU A 87 21.86 10.48 -4.56
C GLU A 87 22.62 9.18 -4.26
N LEU A 88 22.14 8.38 -3.30
CA LEU A 88 22.74 7.10 -2.95
C LEU A 88 22.60 6.09 -4.09
N GLU A 89 21.42 6.04 -4.72
CA GLU A 89 21.16 5.20 -5.90
C GLU A 89 22.09 5.56 -7.05
N GLY A 90 22.34 6.86 -7.29
CA GLY A 90 23.30 7.35 -8.27
C GLY A 90 24.74 6.97 -7.97
N LEU A 91 25.17 7.05 -6.70
CA LEU A 91 26.50 6.63 -6.28
C LEU A 91 26.71 5.12 -6.47
N ILE A 92 25.72 4.30 -6.11
CA ILE A 92 25.77 2.84 -6.31
C ILE A 92 25.87 2.51 -7.80
N ALA A 93 25.12 3.20 -8.66
CA ALA A 93 25.17 2.98 -10.11
C ALA A 93 26.55 3.28 -10.70
N GLN A 94 27.26 4.30 -10.18
CA GLN A 94 28.62 4.64 -10.62
C GLN A 94 29.66 3.62 -10.15
N MET A 95 29.50 3.03 -8.97
CA MET A 95 30.43 2.01 -8.44
C MET A 95 30.34 0.67 -9.18
N ASN A 96 29.19 0.37 -9.79
CA ASN A 96 28.92 -0.89 -10.48
C ASN A 96 29.25 -0.85 -11.99
N GLN A 97 29.89 0.23 -12.47
CA GLN A 97 30.48 0.35 -13.80
C GLN A 97 31.95 -0.07 -13.80
#